data_AF-A0A4P6Q0L9-F1
#
_entry.id   AF-A0A4P6Q0L9-F1
#
_cell.length_a   1.000
_cell.length_b   1.000
_cell.length_c   1.000
_cell.angle_alpha   90.00
_cell.angle_beta   90.00
_cell.angle_gamma   90.00
#
_symmetry.space_group_name_H-M   'P 1'
#
loop_
_entity.id
_entity.type
_entity.pdbx_description
1 polymer ?
#
loop_
_entity_poly.entity_id
_entity_poly.type
_entity_poly.pdbx_seq_one_letter_code
_entity_poly.pdbx_strand_id
1 'polypeptide(L)' 'MGKHQKEVNCPGCGGKKTIDEWRDGDRVKIPCPMCNGSGKQPN' A
#
# COMPACT_ATOMS: atom_id res chain seq x y z
N MET A 1 -7.68 24.67 15.73
CA MET A 1 -7.99 23.27 15.32
C MET A 1 -7.08 22.90 14.15
N GLY A 2 -5.89 22.35 14.44
CA GLY A 2 -4.95 21.95 13.39
C GLY A 2 -5.51 20.73 12.66
N LYS A 3 -5.82 20.89 11.38
CA LYS A 3 -6.20 19.77 10.50
C LYS A 3 -4.97 18.87 10.36
N HIS A 4 -4.84 17.88 11.24
CA HIS A 4 -3.96 16.75 11.03
C HIS A 4 -4.37 16.15 9.70
N GLN A 5 -3.60 16.45 8.66
CA GLN A 5 -3.64 15.72 7.41
C GLN A 5 -3.24 14.29 7.78
N LYS A 6 -4.24 13.46 8.11
CA LYS A 6 -4.04 12.01 8.20
C LYS A 6 -3.52 11.64 6.83
N GLU A 7 -2.23 11.36 6.74
CA GLU A 7 -1.65 10.71 5.58
C GLU A 7 -2.51 9.49 5.32
N VAL A 8 -3.39 9.55 4.32
CA VAL A 8 -4.39 8.50 4.15
C VAL A 8 -3.64 7.31 3.59
N ASN A 9 -3.44 6.32 4.46
CA ASN A 9 -2.82 5.07 4.08
C ASN A 9 -3.51 4.51 2.84
N CYS A 10 -2.73 4.02 1.88
CA CYS A 10 -3.31 3.39 0.70
C CYS A 10 -4.30 2.29 1.14
N PRO A 11 -5.59 2.33 0.73
CA PRO A 11 -6.58 1.36 1.16
C PRO A 11 -6.28 -0.04 0.62
N GLY A 12 -5.50 -0.14 -0.46
CA GLY A 12 -5.07 -1.41 -1.04
C GLY A 12 -4.05 -2.17 -0.18
N CYS A 13 -3.13 -1.48 0.50
CA CYS A 13 -2.12 -2.13 1.34
C CYS A 13 -2.15 -1.71 2.81
N GLY A 14 -3.08 -0.83 3.21
CA GLY A 14 -3.14 -0.25 4.55
C GLY A 14 -1.85 0.47 4.97
N GLY A 15 -1.12 1.08 4.02
CA GLY A 15 0.16 1.73 4.30
C GLY A 15 1.40 0.83 4.24
N LYS A 16 1.24 -0.49 4.06
CA LYS A 16 2.36 -1.46 4.05
C LYS A 16 3.28 -1.38 2.84
N LYS A 17 2.90 -0.65 1.78
CA LYS A 17 3.61 -0.50 0.49
C LYS A 17 3.70 -1.78 -0.35
N THR A 18 3.66 -2.95 0.25
CA THR A 18 3.66 -4.25 -0.43
C THR A 18 2.43 -5.08 -0.08
N ILE A 19 2.07 -5.99 -0.97
CA ILE A 19 1.08 -7.04 -0.74
C ILE A 19 1.71 -8.41 -1.01
N ASP A 20 1.20 -9.44 -0.35
CA ASP A 20 1.61 -10.82 -0.58
C ASP A 20 0.83 -11.39 -1.76
N GLU A 21 1.54 -11.87 -2.78
CA GLU A 21 1.01 -12.50 -3.99
C GLU A 21 1.58 -13.91 -4.13
N TRP A 22 0.84 -14.81 -4.77
CA TRP A 22 1.33 -16.15 -5.08
C TRP A 22 1.96 -16.15 -6.48
N ARG A 23 3.25 -16.49 -6.56
CA ARG A 23 3.97 -16.73 -7.82
C ARG A 23 4.71 -18.04 -7.76
N ASP A 24 4.56 -18.86 -8.79
CA ASP A 24 5.33 -20.11 -8.95
C ASP A 24 5.25 -21.06 -7.75
N GLY A 25 4.14 -21.06 -7.01
CA GLY A 25 3.94 -21.88 -5.81
C GLY A 25 4.49 -21.29 -4.51
N ASP A 26 5.06 -20.08 -4.55
CA ASP A 26 5.60 -19.37 -3.40
C ASP A 26 4.89 -18.04 -3.15
N ARG A 27 4.87 -17.61 -1.89
CA ARG A 27 4.27 -16.33 -1.49
C ARG A 27 5.31 -15.22 -1.52
N VAL A 28 5.22 -14.35 -2.52
CA VAL A 28 6.16 -13.25 -2.75
C VAL A 28 5.55 -11.91 -2.38
N LYS A 29 6.37 -10.97 -1.89
CA LYS A 29 5.94 -9.60 -1.66
C LYS A 29 6.13 -8.78 -2.91
N ILE A 30 5.04 -8.26 -3.46
CA ILE A 30 5.08 -7.33 -4.58
C ILE A 30 4.68 -5.92 -4.14
N PRO A 31 5.12 -4.86 -4.85
CA PRO A 31 4.63 -3.51 -4.62
C PRO A 31 3.11 -3.47 -4.72
N CYS A 32 2.46 -2.74 -3.82
CA CYS A 32 1.02 -2.58 -3.86
C CYS A 32 0.63 -1.87 -5.17
N PRO A 33 -0.18 -2.51 -6.05
CA PRO A 33 -0.50 -1.97 -7.37
C PRO A 33 -1.35 -0.70 -7.28
N MET A 34 -2.10 -0.52 -6.19
CA MET A 34 -2.94 0.66 -5.96
C MET A 34 -2.14 1.94 -5.68
N CYS A 35 -1.02 1.83 -4.98
CA CYS A 35 -0.17 3.00 -4.65
C CYS A 35 1.22 2.93 -5.27
N ASN A 36 1.48 1.92 -6.10
CA ASN A 36 2.78 1.62 -6.69
C ASN A 36 3.92 1.62 -5.66
N GLY A 37 3.67 1.08 -4.46
CA GLY A 37 4.67 1.03 -3.39
C GLY A 37 4.87 2.33 -2.59
N SER A 38 4.14 3.40 -2.88
CA SER A 38 4.24 4.65 -2.10
C SER A 38 3.63 4.53 -0.70
N GLY A 39 2.67 3.61 -0.51
CA GLY A 39 1.98 3.38 0.76
C GLY A 39 0.94 4.45 1.11
N LYS A 40 0.79 5.47 0.28
CA LYS A 40 -0.17 6.56 0.48
C LYS A 40 -1.25 6.47 -0.60
N GLN A 41 -2.44 6.99 -0.34
CA GLN A 41 -3.41 7.19 -1.41
C GLN A 41 -2.82 8.14 -2.46
N PRO A 42 -2.85 7.78 -3.76
CA PRO A 42 -2.71 8.78 -4.81
C PRO A 42 -3.91 9.71 -4.66
N ASN A 43 -3.63 10.99 -4.37
CA ASN A 43 -4.65 12.04 -4.28
C ASN A 43 -5.24 12.31 -5.67
#